data_AF-A0A964AR52-F1
#
_entry.id   AF-A0A964AR52-F1
#
_cell.length_a   1.000
_cell.length_b   1.000
_cell.length_c   1.000
_cell.angle_alpha   90.00
_cell.angle_beta   90.00
_cell.angle_gamma   90.00
#
_symmetry.space_group_name_H-M   'P 1'
#
loop_
_entity.id
_entity.type
_entity.pdbx_description
1 polymer ?
#
loop_
_entity_poly.entity_id
_entity_poly.type
_entity_poly.pdbx_seq_one_letter_code
_entity_poly.pdbx_strand_id
1 'polypeptide(L)'
;MGGRPYRGRKKGFTLVELMIVVAIIGLLAAIAIPNFRQMQLRSKRTEALSNVDGIRTAQFAYMVNSPDGEPLHIGTLAPDPNPGVHKRAFGHNAGFEALGFRPEGGVRCSYQSLTFSSKSAHQVQALCDLDGDGERIVIVRDLILGTNYQGSAASSPDICVIAAGGPFGIRFFVVTDAECFSAIKDANDVY
;
A
#
# COMPACT_ATOMS: atom_id res chain seq x y z
N MET A 1 -44.70 8.36 67.09
CA MET A 1 -43.89 9.13 66.12
C MET A 1 -43.78 8.34 64.84
N GLY A 2 -44.57 8.68 63.80
CA GLY A 2 -44.58 7.96 62.52
C GLY A 2 -44.03 8.83 61.40
N GLY A 3 -42.75 8.63 61.06
CA GLY A 3 -42.10 9.31 59.94
C GLY A 3 -42.68 8.84 58.61
N ARG A 4 -43.10 9.78 57.76
CA ARG A 4 -43.62 9.49 56.41
C ARG A 4 -42.45 9.17 55.46
N PRO A 5 -42.44 8.02 54.77
CA PRO A 5 -41.38 7.69 53.82
C PRO A 5 -41.53 8.56 52.57
N TYR A 6 -40.44 9.23 52.17
CA TYR A 6 -40.36 10.00 50.94
C TYR A 6 -40.38 9.02 49.75
N ARG A 7 -41.56 8.85 49.12
CA ARG A 7 -41.69 8.07 47.88
C ARG A 7 -40.85 8.74 46.79
N GLY A 8 -39.70 8.15 46.46
CA GLY A 8 -38.91 8.54 45.30
C GLY A 8 -39.76 8.38 44.04
N ARG A 9 -40.08 9.49 43.37
CA ARG A 9 -40.77 9.48 42.07
C ARG A 9 -39.88 8.72 41.09
N LYS A 10 -40.35 7.58 40.58
CA LYS A 10 -39.72 6.92 39.43
C LYS A 10 -39.86 7.87 38.24
N LYS A 11 -38.75 8.54 37.86
CA LYS A 11 -38.68 9.34 36.64
C LYS A 11 -38.64 8.38 35.45
N GLY A 12 -39.66 8.44 34.59
CA GLY A 12 -39.65 7.76 33.30
C GLY A 12 -38.80 8.54 32.31
N PHE A 13 -38.05 7.83 31.46
CA PHE A 13 -37.27 8.41 30.37
C PHE A 13 -38.23 9.05 29.35
N THR A 14 -37.98 10.29 28.95
CA THR A 14 -38.85 10.93 27.95
C THR A 14 -38.48 10.42 26.55
N LEU A 15 -39.47 10.25 25.67
CA LEU A 15 -39.19 9.91 24.26
C LEU A 15 -38.37 11.01 23.58
N VAL A 16 -38.57 12.26 24.01
CA VAL A 16 -37.83 13.43 23.51
C VAL A 16 -36.35 13.38 23.91
N GLU A 17 -36.02 12.96 25.14
CA GLU A 17 -34.61 12.71 25.54
C GLU A 17 -33.93 11.74 24.59
N LEU A 18 -34.62 10.65 24.25
CA LEU A 18 -34.05 9.61 23.40
C LEU A 18 -33.91 10.09 21.95
N MET A 19 -34.85 10.88 21.43
CA MET A 19 -34.78 11.41 20.06
C MET A 19 -33.59 12.35 19.86
N ILE A 20 -33.32 13.24 20.80
CA ILE A 20 -32.18 14.17 20.70
C ILE A 20 -30.85 13.40 20.77
N VAL A 21 -30.77 12.38 21.62
CA VAL A 21 -29.56 11.55 21.76
C VAL A 21 -29.25 10.84 20.44
N VAL A 22 -30.24 10.21 19.80
CA VAL A 22 -30.02 9.51 18.52
C VAL A 22 -29.68 10.51 17.40
N ALA A 23 -30.25 11.71 17.41
CA ALA A 23 -29.92 12.76 16.45
C ALA A 23 -28.45 13.19 16.55
N ILE A 24 -27.94 13.41 17.77
CA ILE A 24 -26.53 13.78 17.99
C ILE A 24 -25.59 12.63 17.63
N ILE A 25 -25.92 11.39 18.03
CA ILE A 25 -25.12 10.20 17.66
C ILE A 25 -25.07 10.03 16.13
N GLY A 26 -26.19 10.26 15.43
CA GLY A 26 -26.25 10.22 13.97
C GLY A 26 -25.31 11.22 13.31
N LEU A 27 -25.24 12.45 13.81
CA LEU A 27 -24.32 13.48 13.33
C LEU A 27 -22.85 13.08 13.55
N LEU A 28 -22.52 12.59 14.74
CA LEU A 28 -21.16 12.14 15.05
C LEU A 28 -20.75 10.94 14.19
N ALA A 29 -21.66 9.97 13.99
CA ALA A 29 -21.41 8.79 13.18
C ALA A 29 -21.15 9.12 11.71
N ALA A 30 -21.88 10.09 11.16
CA ALA A 30 -21.72 10.53 9.77
C ALA A 30 -20.31 11.03 9.45
N ILE A 31 -19.66 11.72 10.40
CA ILE A 31 -18.27 12.22 10.24
C ILE A 31 -17.25 11.13 10.63
N ALA A 32 -17.54 10.35 11.67
CA ALA A 32 -16.59 9.38 12.22
C ALA A 32 -16.37 8.18 11.30
N ILE A 33 -17.42 7.64 10.67
CA ILE A 33 -17.33 6.43 9.84
C ILE A 33 -16.38 6.58 8.64
N PRO A 34 -16.47 7.62 7.78
CA PRO A 34 -15.58 7.75 6.62
C PRO A 34 -14.12 7.95 7.05
N ASN A 35 -13.87 8.73 8.11
CA ASN A 35 -12.53 8.95 8.62
C ASN A 35 -11.92 7.64 9.17
N PHE A 36 -12.69 6.89 9.97
CA PHE A 36 -12.24 5.61 10.51
C PHE A 36 -11.88 4.61 9.39
N ARG A 37 -12.70 4.52 8.33
CA ARG A 37 -12.39 3.67 7.17
C ARG A 37 -11.09 4.08 6.50
N GLN A 38 -10.87 5.39 6.29
CA GLN A 38 -9.63 5.88 5.69
C GLN A 38 -8.39 5.56 6.55
N MET A 39 -8.49 5.71 7.88
CA MET A 39 -7.40 5.34 8.80
C MET A 39 -7.06 3.85 8.73
N GLN A 40 -8.08 2.99 8.63
CA GLN A 40 -7.87 1.55 8.45
C GLN A 40 -7.19 1.23 7.11
N LEU A 41 -7.62 1.86 6.01
CA LEU A 41 -7.01 1.68 4.68
C LEU A 41 -5.55 2.16 4.65
N ARG A 42 -5.25 3.33 5.25
CA ARG A 42 -3.87 3.81 5.39
C ARG A 42 -3.00 2.83 6.15
N SER A 43 -3.48 2.29 7.26
CA SER A 43 -2.76 1.29 8.05
C SER A 43 -2.46 0.02 7.25
N LYS A 44 -3.46 -0.47 6.49
CA LYS A 44 -3.28 -1.61 5.57
C LYS A 44 -2.26 -1.31 4.46
N ARG A 45 -2.27 -0.10 3.91
CA ARG A 45 -1.31 0.32 2.87
C ARG A 45 0.12 0.40 3.41
N THR A 46 0.30 0.89 4.63
CA THR A 46 1.62 0.95 5.28
C THR A 46 2.23 -0.44 5.47
N GLU A 47 1.42 -1.44 5.82
CA GLU A 47 1.87 -2.85 5.89
C GLU A 47 2.39 -3.33 4.53
N ALA A 48 1.63 -3.07 3.45
CA ALA A 48 2.03 -3.44 2.11
C ALA A 48 3.35 -2.77 1.69
N LEU A 49 3.49 -1.48 1.98
CA LEU A 49 4.70 -0.70 1.69
C LEU A 49 5.92 -1.25 2.45
N SER A 50 5.77 -1.60 3.72
CA SER A 50 6.86 -2.20 4.51
C SER A 50 7.37 -3.51 3.91
N ASN A 51 6.46 -4.34 3.38
CA ASN A 51 6.84 -5.59 2.72
C ASN A 51 7.52 -5.34 1.36
N VAL A 52 7.04 -4.37 0.57
CA VAL A 52 7.70 -3.96 -0.68
C VAL A 52 9.11 -3.44 -0.40
N ASP A 53 9.30 -2.63 0.64
CA ASP A 53 10.60 -2.13 1.05
C ASP A 53 11.54 -3.27 1.51
N GLY A 54 11.01 -4.27 2.22
CA GLY A 54 11.76 -5.48 2.58
C GLY A 54 12.21 -6.30 1.36
N ILE A 55 11.32 -6.50 0.38
CA ILE A 55 11.66 -7.19 -0.89
C ILE A 55 12.73 -6.40 -1.64
N ARG A 56 12.62 -5.07 -1.69
CA ARG A 56 13.61 -4.19 -2.32
C ARG A 56 14.99 -4.36 -1.68
N THR A 57 15.08 -4.33 -0.34
CA THR A 57 16.35 -4.55 0.35
C THR A 57 16.92 -5.95 0.08
N ALA A 58 16.06 -6.97 0.04
CA ALA A 58 16.49 -8.33 -0.30
C ALA A 58 17.00 -8.42 -1.76
N GLN A 59 16.38 -7.72 -2.71
CA GLN A 59 16.86 -7.63 -4.10
C GLN A 59 18.24 -6.98 -4.18
N PHE A 60 18.47 -5.88 -3.45
CA PHE A 60 19.79 -5.27 -3.39
C PHE A 60 20.85 -6.21 -2.83
N ALA A 61 20.54 -6.91 -1.73
CA ALA A 61 21.44 -7.91 -1.16
C ALA A 61 21.72 -9.06 -2.14
N TYR A 62 20.69 -9.51 -2.87
CA TYR A 62 20.83 -10.54 -3.90
C TYR A 62 21.74 -10.10 -5.04
N MET A 63 21.56 -8.88 -5.55
CA MET A 63 22.39 -8.32 -6.63
C MET A 63 23.87 -8.24 -6.23
N VAL A 64 24.16 -7.82 -5.01
CA VAL A 64 25.54 -7.72 -4.51
C VAL A 64 26.22 -9.09 -4.42
N ASN A 65 25.46 -10.14 -4.11
CA ASN A 65 25.98 -11.50 -3.98
C ASN A 65 25.92 -12.31 -5.29
N SER A 66 25.27 -11.78 -6.32
CA SER A 66 25.11 -12.46 -7.60
C SER A 66 26.30 -12.17 -8.51
N PRO A 67 26.83 -13.19 -9.22
CA PRO A 67 28.00 -13.01 -10.09
C PRO A 67 27.76 -12.01 -11.22
N ASP A 68 26.51 -11.89 -11.69
CA ASP A 68 26.14 -11.01 -12.79
C ASP A 68 25.70 -9.61 -12.32
N GLY A 69 25.52 -9.40 -11.01
CA GLY A 69 24.99 -8.13 -10.46
C GLY A 69 23.53 -7.84 -10.81
N GLU A 70 22.82 -8.80 -11.40
CA GLU A 70 21.46 -8.62 -11.91
C GLU A 70 20.41 -8.99 -10.85
N PRO A 71 19.26 -8.27 -10.81
CA PRO A 71 18.17 -8.56 -9.88
C PRO A 71 17.46 -9.86 -10.22
N LEU A 72 16.83 -10.46 -9.20
CA LEU A 72 16.06 -11.68 -9.36
C LEU A 72 14.66 -11.35 -9.93
N HIS A 73 14.35 -11.94 -11.08
CA HIS A 73 12.99 -11.86 -11.65
C HIS A 73 12.04 -12.83 -10.93
N ILE A 74 10.96 -12.30 -10.37
CA ILE A 74 9.87 -13.03 -9.72
C ILE A 74 8.55 -12.60 -10.35
N GLY A 75 8.20 -13.19 -11.49
CA GLY A 75 6.97 -12.85 -12.23
C GLY A 75 5.70 -13.49 -11.69
N THR A 76 5.81 -14.45 -10.76
CA THR A 76 4.66 -15.07 -10.11
C THR A 76 4.26 -14.27 -8.87
N LEU A 77 2.99 -13.87 -8.81
CA LEU A 77 2.42 -13.23 -7.63
C LEU A 77 2.44 -14.18 -6.42
N ALA A 78 2.86 -13.67 -5.26
CA ALA A 78 2.81 -14.42 -4.01
C ALA A 78 2.28 -13.55 -2.85
N PRO A 79 1.30 -14.03 -2.07
CA PRO A 79 0.55 -15.26 -2.29
C PRO A 79 -0.48 -15.07 -3.41
N ASP A 80 -0.76 -16.10 -4.21
CA ASP A 80 -1.86 -16.11 -5.21
C ASP A 80 -3.02 -17.01 -4.73
N PRO A 81 -4.29 -16.65 -4.97
CA PRO A 81 -4.83 -15.43 -5.59
C PRO A 81 -4.86 -14.24 -4.62
N ASN A 82 -4.76 -12.97 -5.04
CA ASN A 82 -4.74 -11.80 -4.14
C ASN A 82 -5.63 -11.91 -2.86
N PRO A 83 -5.06 -11.80 -1.63
CA PRO A 83 -5.81 -11.96 -0.37
C PRO A 83 -6.92 -10.90 -0.14
N GLY A 84 -6.69 -9.67 -0.61
CA GLY A 84 -7.64 -8.56 -0.47
C GLY A 84 -7.85 -8.10 0.99
N VAL A 85 -9.12 -8.03 1.42
CA VAL A 85 -9.52 -7.49 2.74
C VAL A 85 -8.94 -8.33 3.89
N HIS A 86 -8.87 -9.64 3.71
CA HIS A 86 -8.41 -10.58 4.73
C HIS A 86 -6.94 -10.92 4.53
N LYS A 87 -6.20 -11.01 5.64
CA LYS A 87 -4.81 -11.48 5.60
C LYS A 87 -4.79 -12.96 5.22
N ARG A 88 -3.84 -13.35 4.37
CA ARG A 88 -3.53 -14.74 4.08
C ARG A 88 -2.06 -15.03 4.30
N ALA A 89 -1.73 -16.26 4.67
CA ALA A 89 -0.36 -16.73 4.69
C ALA A 89 0.31 -16.52 3.31
N PHE A 90 1.57 -16.10 3.33
CA PHE A 90 2.38 -15.86 2.13
C PHE A 90 2.64 -17.15 1.32
N GLY A 91 2.64 -18.30 1.99
CA GLY A 91 2.86 -19.61 1.35
C GLY A 91 4.31 -19.85 0.96
N HIS A 92 4.51 -20.81 0.06
CA HIS A 92 5.78 -21.14 -0.58
C HIS A 92 5.82 -20.54 -1.97
N ASN A 93 6.97 -19.97 -2.34
CA ASN A 93 7.20 -19.46 -3.69
C ASN A 93 8.69 -19.51 -3.97
N ALA A 94 9.08 -20.27 -5.00
CA ALA A 94 10.49 -20.50 -5.33
C ALA A 94 11.27 -19.20 -5.59
N GLY A 95 10.63 -18.18 -6.19
CA GLY A 95 11.27 -16.89 -6.46
C GLY A 95 11.57 -16.11 -5.16
N PHE A 96 10.61 -16.04 -4.25
CA PHE A 96 10.83 -15.37 -2.96
C PHE A 96 11.73 -16.17 -2.00
N GLU A 97 11.72 -17.50 -2.11
CA GLU A 97 12.65 -18.38 -1.39
C GLU A 97 14.09 -18.18 -1.88
N ALA A 98 14.30 -18.09 -3.20
CA ALA A 98 15.60 -17.76 -3.78
C ALA A 98 16.06 -16.33 -3.42
N LEU A 99 15.13 -15.39 -3.32
CA LEU A 99 15.41 -14.04 -2.83
C LEU A 99 15.78 -14.01 -1.34
N GLY A 100 15.39 -15.03 -0.58
CA GLY A 100 15.52 -15.04 0.88
C GLY A 100 14.57 -14.07 1.59
N PHE A 101 13.50 -13.63 0.93
CA PHE A 101 12.52 -12.73 1.52
C PHE A 101 11.28 -13.50 1.99
N ARG A 102 10.81 -13.20 3.21
CA ARG A 102 9.55 -13.70 3.73
C ARG A 102 8.89 -12.67 4.65
N PRO A 103 7.62 -12.29 4.41
CA PRO A 103 6.93 -11.34 5.27
C PRO A 103 6.51 -11.98 6.59
N GLU A 104 6.33 -11.14 7.62
CA GLU A 104 5.90 -11.59 8.93
C GLU A 104 4.39 -11.88 8.95
N GLY A 105 4.03 -13.13 9.20
CA GLY A 105 2.64 -13.55 9.32
C GLY A 105 1.85 -13.46 8.02
N GLY A 106 0.56 -13.13 8.14
CA GLY A 106 -0.35 -13.01 7.00
C GLY A 106 -0.31 -11.63 6.35
N VAL A 107 -0.36 -11.61 5.01
CA VAL A 107 -0.31 -10.41 4.17
C VAL A 107 -1.65 -10.15 3.46
N ARG A 108 -1.90 -8.90 3.09
CA ARG A 108 -3.12 -8.45 2.37
C ARG A 108 -2.93 -8.22 0.87
N CYS A 109 -1.68 -8.11 0.43
CA CYS A 109 -1.33 -7.91 -0.97
C CYS A 109 -0.56 -9.13 -1.47
N SER A 110 -0.64 -9.37 -2.77
CA SER A 110 0.31 -10.22 -3.48
C SER A 110 1.51 -9.38 -3.92
N TYR A 111 2.68 -9.99 -3.98
CA TYR A 111 3.93 -9.32 -4.33
C TYR A 111 4.57 -10.00 -5.53
N GLN A 112 5.27 -9.22 -6.33
CA GLN A 112 6.11 -9.70 -7.43
C GLN A 112 7.29 -8.77 -7.65
N SER A 113 8.32 -9.26 -8.33
CA SER A 113 9.47 -8.47 -8.76
C SER A 113 9.66 -8.66 -10.26
N LEU A 114 9.36 -7.62 -11.03
CA LEU A 114 9.51 -7.63 -12.48
C LEU A 114 10.85 -7.01 -12.84
N THR A 115 11.48 -7.55 -13.88
CA THR A 115 12.70 -6.99 -14.46
C THR A 115 12.40 -6.46 -15.84
N PHE A 116 12.98 -5.32 -16.20
CA PHE A 116 12.80 -4.66 -17.50
C PHE A 116 14.12 -4.71 -18.29
N SER A 117 14.04 -4.53 -19.61
CA SER A 117 15.15 -4.40 -20.58
C SER A 117 16.53 -4.93 -20.12
N SER A 118 16.93 -6.10 -20.62
CA SER A 118 18.24 -6.72 -20.35
C SER A 118 18.51 -7.14 -18.90
N LYS A 119 17.48 -7.29 -18.04
CA LYS A 119 17.58 -7.62 -16.60
C LYS A 119 18.18 -6.52 -15.71
N SER A 120 18.82 -5.53 -16.33
CA SER A 120 19.46 -4.39 -15.66
C SER A 120 18.51 -3.38 -15.02
N ALA A 121 17.22 -3.66 -14.85
CA ALA A 121 16.33 -2.84 -14.03
C ALA A 121 15.24 -3.72 -13.42
N HIS A 122 14.87 -3.48 -12.16
CA HIS A 122 13.76 -4.17 -11.51
C HIS A 122 12.78 -3.24 -10.81
N GLN A 123 11.53 -3.69 -10.72
CA GLN A 123 10.46 -3.03 -10.00
C GLN A 123 9.79 -4.06 -9.10
N VAL A 124 9.68 -3.73 -7.82
CA VAL A 124 8.87 -4.50 -6.88
C VAL A 124 7.48 -3.90 -6.88
N GLN A 125 6.48 -4.76 -7.04
CA GLN A 125 5.08 -4.37 -7.06
C GLN A 125 4.31 -5.18 -6.03
N ALA A 126 3.33 -4.53 -5.39
CA ALA A 126 2.31 -5.19 -4.60
C ALA A 126 0.94 -4.94 -5.23
N LEU A 127 0.13 -5.99 -5.37
CA LEU A 127 -1.23 -5.92 -5.89
C LEU A 127 -2.19 -6.28 -4.76
N CYS A 128 -3.15 -5.41 -4.46
CA CYS A 128 -4.14 -5.64 -3.41
C CYS A 128 -5.51 -5.08 -3.76
N ASP A 129 -6.52 -5.55 -3.03
CA ASP A 129 -7.86 -4.96 -2.97
C ASP A 129 -8.16 -4.73 -1.47
N LEU A 130 -7.83 -3.53 -0.96
CA LEU A 130 -7.77 -3.28 0.49
C LEU A 130 -9.14 -2.95 1.11
N ASP A 131 -10.06 -2.46 0.29
CA ASP A 131 -11.44 -2.07 0.59
C ASP A 131 -12.46 -3.14 0.18
N GLY A 132 -12.11 -4.10 -0.67
CA GLY A 132 -12.95 -5.22 -1.05
C GLY A 132 -14.01 -4.86 -2.09
N ASP A 133 -13.75 -3.82 -2.89
CA ASP A 133 -14.64 -3.37 -3.96
C ASP A 133 -14.40 -4.11 -5.28
N GLY A 134 -13.40 -4.98 -5.34
CA GLY A 134 -13.02 -5.75 -6.51
C GLY A 134 -12.05 -5.01 -7.44
N GLU A 135 -11.70 -3.76 -7.14
CA GLU A 135 -10.68 -3.01 -7.86
C GLU A 135 -9.30 -3.29 -7.26
N ARG A 136 -8.34 -3.62 -8.11
CA ARG A 136 -6.98 -3.92 -7.65
C ARG A 136 -6.12 -2.67 -7.70
N ILE A 137 -5.62 -2.26 -6.55
CA ILE A 137 -4.58 -1.25 -6.45
C ILE A 137 -3.21 -1.87 -6.68
N VAL A 138 -2.38 -1.21 -7.48
CA VAL A 138 -0.97 -1.54 -7.65
C VAL A 138 -0.14 -0.55 -6.84
N ILE A 139 0.60 -1.06 -5.87
CA ILE A 139 1.52 -0.29 -5.05
C ILE A 139 2.93 -0.56 -5.56
N VAL A 140 3.60 0.51 -5.99
CA VAL A 140 4.98 0.50 -6.48
C VAL A 140 5.81 1.43 -5.61
N ARG A 141 7.06 1.07 -5.33
CA ARG A 141 8.03 1.98 -4.70
C ARG A 141 8.86 2.74 -5.73
N ASP A 142 9.73 2.08 -6.48
CA ASP A 142 10.63 2.71 -7.47
C ASP A 142 11.06 1.68 -8.54
N LEU A 143 11.50 2.18 -9.70
CA LEU A 143 12.31 1.41 -10.65
C LEU A 143 13.77 1.50 -10.24
N ILE A 144 14.40 0.36 -9.95
CA ILE A 144 15.79 0.28 -9.53
C ILE A 144 16.63 -0.21 -10.70
N LEU A 145 17.54 0.64 -11.15
CA LEU A 145 18.48 0.31 -12.22
C LEU A 145 19.65 -0.50 -11.65
N GLY A 146 19.94 -1.61 -12.29
CA GLY A 146 21.18 -2.37 -12.18
C GLY A 146 22.37 -1.58 -12.74
N THR A 147 23.56 -2.01 -12.36
CA THR A 147 24.82 -1.31 -12.64
C THR A 147 25.21 -1.29 -14.12
N ASN A 148 24.61 -2.15 -14.95
CA ASN A 148 24.87 -2.26 -16.38
C ASN A 148 23.82 -1.55 -17.26
N TYR A 149 22.86 -0.82 -16.68
CA TYR A 149 21.78 -0.18 -17.43
C TYR A 149 22.29 1.00 -18.27
N GLN A 150 22.22 0.87 -19.60
CA GLN A 150 22.64 1.88 -20.59
C GLN A 150 21.45 2.49 -21.37
N GLY A 151 20.19 2.28 -20.93
CA GLY A 151 18.99 2.69 -21.67
C GLY A 151 18.42 4.06 -21.26
N SER A 152 17.88 4.81 -22.21
CA SER A 152 16.96 5.94 -21.95
C SER A 152 15.53 5.41 -21.71
N ALA A 153 14.76 6.15 -20.92
CA ALA A 153 13.39 5.86 -20.48
C ALA A 153 12.51 5.15 -21.53
N ALA A 154 11.87 4.05 -21.13
CA ALA A 154 10.82 3.42 -21.93
C ALA A 154 9.44 3.96 -21.48
N SER A 155 8.71 4.59 -22.40
CA SER A 155 7.31 4.99 -22.22
C SER A 155 6.39 3.94 -22.84
N SER A 156 5.39 3.51 -22.09
CA SER A 156 4.25 2.71 -22.55
C SER A 156 3.00 3.60 -22.36
N PRO A 157 1.90 3.42 -23.12
CA PRO A 157 0.69 4.26 -23.00
C PRO A 157 0.16 4.44 -21.56
N ASP A 158 0.43 3.50 -20.65
CA ASP A 158 -0.07 3.52 -19.26
C ASP A 158 1.01 3.89 -18.21
N ILE A 159 2.27 4.09 -18.62
CA ILE A 159 3.41 4.26 -17.71
C ILE A 159 4.36 5.33 -18.24
N CYS A 160 4.57 6.38 -17.44
CA CYS A 160 5.60 7.37 -17.67
C CYS A 160 6.72 7.25 -16.65
N VAL A 161 7.96 7.28 -17.14
CA VAL A 161 9.18 7.20 -16.32
C VAL A 161 9.87 8.56 -16.37
N ILE A 162 9.88 9.27 -15.25
CA ILE A 162 10.50 10.59 -15.13
C ILE A 162 11.88 10.45 -14.49
N ALA A 163 12.92 10.91 -15.19
CA ALA A 163 14.28 10.99 -14.67
C ALA A 163 14.51 12.37 -14.03
N ALA A 164 14.70 12.43 -12.71
CA ALA A 164 15.11 13.63 -12.00
C ALA A 164 16.58 13.53 -11.58
N GLY A 165 17.43 14.42 -12.09
CA GLY A 165 18.83 14.50 -11.72
C GLY A 165 19.05 15.33 -10.46
N GLY A 166 19.78 14.79 -9.49
CA GLY A 166 20.27 15.53 -8.30
C GLY A 166 21.76 15.29 -8.06
N PRO A 167 22.38 15.98 -7.08
CA PRO A 167 23.82 15.88 -6.78
C PRO A 167 24.28 14.47 -6.35
N PHE A 168 23.34 13.54 -6.14
CA PHE A 168 23.60 12.14 -5.77
C PHE A 168 23.14 11.12 -6.83
N GLY A 169 22.91 11.55 -8.08
CA GLY A 169 22.55 10.67 -9.21
C GLY A 169 21.12 10.86 -9.73
N ILE A 170 20.76 10.05 -10.73
CA ILE A 170 19.46 10.11 -11.40
C ILE A 170 18.46 9.25 -10.63
N ARG A 171 17.36 9.85 -10.18
CA ARG A 171 16.20 9.14 -9.61
C ARG A 171 15.13 8.98 -10.69
N PHE A 172 14.63 7.77 -10.87
CA PHE A 172 13.58 7.48 -11.82
C PHE A 172 12.26 7.22 -11.08
N PHE A 173 11.28 8.09 -11.31
CA PHE A 173 9.94 7.96 -10.76
C PHE A 173 9.03 7.31 -11.80
N VAL A 174 8.25 6.31 -11.38
CA VAL A 174 7.24 5.66 -12.23
C VAL A 174 5.88 6.20 -11.84
N VAL A 175 5.20 6.87 -12.79
CA VAL A 175 3.85 7.39 -12.61
C VAL A 175 2.90 6.61 -13.53
N THR A 176 1.80 6.12 -12.97
CA THR A 176 0.77 5.36 -13.70
C THR A 176 -0.56 6.09 -13.58
N ASP A 177 -0.95 6.87 -14.60
CA ASP A 177 -2.35 7.24 -14.93
C ASP A 177 -2.45 8.13 -16.19
N ALA A 178 -3.67 8.34 -16.70
CA ALA A 178 -4.00 9.16 -17.86
C ALA A 178 -3.75 10.68 -17.69
N GLU A 179 -3.42 11.16 -16.49
CA GLU A 179 -3.12 12.56 -16.18
C GLU A 179 -1.61 12.86 -16.04
N CYS A 180 -0.77 12.11 -16.75
CA CYS A 180 0.69 12.23 -16.69
C CYS A 180 1.26 13.66 -16.88
N PHE A 181 0.48 14.60 -17.42
CA PHE A 181 0.93 15.98 -17.68
C PHE A 181 0.67 16.96 -16.52
N SER A 182 -0.31 16.73 -15.64
CA SER A 182 -0.65 17.66 -14.54
C SER A 182 0.31 17.52 -13.36
N ALA A 183 0.77 16.28 -13.06
CA ALA A 183 1.74 15.98 -12.00
C ALA A 183 3.13 16.62 -12.22
N ILE A 184 3.45 17.03 -13.46
CA ILE A 184 4.69 17.73 -13.82
C ILE A 184 4.74 19.14 -13.22
N LYS A 185 3.59 19.79 -13.02
CA LYS A 185 3.54 21.17 -12.50
C LYS A 185 3.78 21.25 -10.99
N ASP A 186 3.26 20.31 -10.21
CA ASP A 186 3.36 20.36 -8.74
C ASP A 186 4.72 19.87 -8.21
N ALA A 187 5.43 19.01 -8.96
CA ALA A 187 6.76 18.52 -8.57
C ALA A 187 7.87 19.59 -8.67
N ASN A 188 7.65 20.66 -9.45
CA ASN A 188 8.56 21.80 -9.53
C ASN A 188 8.36 22.83 -8.41
N ASP A 189 7.31 22.70 -7.57
CA ASP A 189 7.04 23.61 -6.45
C ASP A 189 7.61 23.10 -5.09
N VAL A 190 8.43 22.05 -5.10
CA VAL A 190 9.04 21.46 -3.87
C VAL A 190 10.58 21.53 -3.88
N TYR A 191 11.19 22.32 -4.77
CA TYR A 191 12.61 22.68 -4.72
C TYR A 191 12.81 24.19 -4.69
#